data_AF-A0ABD0Q859-F1
#
_entry.id   AF-A0ABD0Q859-F1
#
_cell.length_a   1.000
_cell.length_b   1.000
_cell.length_c   1.000
_cell.angle_alpha   90.00
_cell.angle_beta   90.00
_cell.angle_gamma   90.00
#
_symmetry.space_group_name_H-M   'P 1'
#
loop_
_entity.id
_entity.type
_entity.pdbx_description
1 polymer ?
#
loop_
_entity_poly.entity_id
_entity_poly.type
_entity_poly.pdbx_seq_one_letter_code
_entity_poly.pdbx_strand_id
1 'polypeptide(L)' 'RTHEKIKQYNLRARALERSTCVRVENLPAEATKMLLELYFEKWGGPVEDVITIPSEQAAIITFKEEE' A
#
# COMPACT_ATOMS: atom_id res chain seq x y z
N ARG A 1 -7.33 28.61 -15.65
CA ARG A 1 -6.01 29.23 -16.01
C ARG A 1 -4.97 28.12 -16.07
N THR A 2 -4.55 27.70 -17.25
CA THR A 2 -3.48 26.69 -17.39
C THR A 2 -2.14 27.40 -17.31
N HIS A 3 -1.25 27.00 -16.41
CA HIS A 3 0.05 27.63 -16.23
C HIS A 3 0.90 27.45 -17.49
N GLU A 4 1.51 28.52 -18.02
CA GLU A 4 2.32 28.48 -19.24
C GLU A 4 3.47 27.45 -19.15
N LYS A 5 4.04 27.29 -17.95
CA LYS A 5 5.05 26.26 -17.66
C LYS A 5 4.56 24.83 -17.92
N ILE A 6 3.31 24.51 -17.56
CA ILE A 6 2.74 23.16 -17.78
C ILE A 6 2.66 22.85 -19.28
N LYS A 7 2.29 23.83 -20.11
CA LYS A 7 2.23 23.69 -21.57
C LYS A 7 3.62 23.61 -22.18
N GLN A 8 4.55 24.46 -21.75
CA GLN A 8 5.94 24.48 -22.25
C GLN A 8 6.65 23.14 -22.03
N TYR A 9 6.40 22.51 -20.88
CA TYR A 9 6.99 21.21 -20.51
C TYR A 9 6.12 20.00 -20.89
N ASN A 10 4.99 20.21 -21.59
CA ASN A 10 4.04 19.15 -21.95
C ASN A 10 3.61 18.26 -20.76
N LEU A 11 3.48 18.86 -19.58
CA LEU A 11 3.09 18.15 -18.37
C LEU A 11 1.60 17.81 -18.42
N ARG A 12 1.27 16.56 -18.10
CA ARG A 12 -0.11 16.07 -18.01
C ARG A 12 -0.41 15.69 -16.56
N ALA A 13 -1.56 16.12 -16.07
CA ALA A 13 -2.09 15.63 -14.80
C ALA A 13 -3.02 14.44 -15.09
N ARG A 14 -2.93 13.42 -14.24
CA ARG A 14 -3.92 12.34 -14.16
C ARG A 14 -4.29 12.12 -12.71
N ALA A 15 -5.46 11.54 -12.45
CA ALA A 15 -5.76 11.05 -11.12
C ALA A 15 -4.74 9.97 -10.72
N LEU A 16 -4.35 9.96 -9.45
CA LEU A 16 -3.56 8.87 -8.89
C LEU A 16 -4.42 7.61 -8.84
N GLU A 17 -3.80 6.47 -9.13
CA GLU A 17 -4.39 5.15 -8.98
C GLU A 17 -4.82 4.89 -7.52
N ARG A 18 -5.82 4.02 -7.34
CA ARG A 18 -6.21 3.57 -6.00
C ARG A 18 -5.05 2.77 -5.40
N SER A 19 -4.62 3.13 -4.20
CA SER A 19 -3.60 2.36 -3.50
C SER A 19 -4.17 1.01 -3.07
N THR A 20 -3.47 -0.06 -3.40
CA THR A 20 -3.73 -1.42 -2.91
C THR A 20 -2.74 -1.83 -1.83
N CYS A 21 -1.81 -0.95 -1.44
CA CYS A 21 -0.79 -1.27 -0.45
C CYS A 21 -0.88 -0.36 0.77
N VAL A 22 -0.63 -0.95 1.93
CA VAL A 22 -0.53 -0.27 3.22
C VAL A 22 0.72 -0.71 3.96
N ARG A 23 1.37 0.24 4.64
CA ARG A 23 2.46 -0.05 5.56
C ARG A 23 1.91 -0.07 6.98
N VAL A 24 2.21 -1.14 7.70
CA VAL A 24 1.85 -1.34 9.11
C VAL A 24 3.12 -1.19 9.92
N GLU A 25 3.08 -0.37 10.96
CA GLU A 25 4.24 -0.04 11.81
C GLU A 25 3.95 -0.38 13.27
N ASN A 26 5.01 -0.37 14.10
CA ASN A 26 4.94 -0.75 15.52
C ASN A 26 4.42 -2.18 15.73
N LEU A 27 4.82 -3.09 14.84
CA LEU A 27 4.44 -4.49 14.94
C LEU A 27 5.18 -5.16 16.10
N PRO A 28 4.46 -5.90 16.97
CA PRO A 28 5.08 -6.71 18.00
C PRO A 28 5.86 -7.87 17.36
N ALA A 29 6.84 -8.43 18.07
CA ALA A 29 7.70 -9.49 17.55
C ALA A 29 6.92 -10.77 17.19
N GLU A 30 5.75 -10.97 17.80
CA GLU A 30 4.83 -12.08 17.58
C GLU A 30 3.98 -11.93 16.31
N ALA A 31 4.00 -10.76 15.65
CA ALA A 31 3.27 -10.49 14.42
C ALA A 31 3.91 -11.21 13.22
N THR A 32 3.66 -12.51 13.13
CA THR A 32 4.11 -13.34 12.01
C THR A 32 3.37 -12.98 10.71
N LYS A 33 3.98 -13.29 9.56
CA LYS A 33 3.37 -13.12 8.23
C LYS A 33 1.96 -13.73 8.17
N MET A 34 1.80 -14.95 8.65
CA MET A 34 0.51 -15.67 8.66
C MET A 34 -0.54 -14.96 9.51
N LEU A 35 -0.16 -14.39 10.67
CA LEU A 35 -1.09 -13.66 11.53
C LEU A 35 -1.54 -12.35 10.88
N LEU A 36 -0.62 -11.63 10.23
CA LEU A 36 -0.92 -10.40 9.50
C LEU A 36 -1.86 -10.68 8.33
N GLU A 37 -1.56 -11.69 7.53
CA GLU A 37 -2.40 -12.13 6.41
C GLU A 37 -3.83 -12.44 6.88
N LEU A 38 -3.99 -13.29 7.90
CA LEU A 38 -5.30 -13.63 8.45
C LEU A 38 -6.07 -12.40 8.99
N TYR A 39 -5.38 -11.47 9.65
CA TYR A 39 -6.00 -10.26 10.19
C TYR A 39 -6.53 -9.35 9.07
N PHE A 40 -5.71 -9.09 8.06
CA PHE A 40 -6.08 -8.21 6.95
C PHE A 40 -7.06 -8.86 5.98
N GLU A 41 -7.01 -10.17 5.76
CA GLU A 41 -8.05 -10.88 5.01
C GLU A 41 -9.42 -10.80 5.69
N LYS A 42 -9.45 -10.85 7.03
CA LYS A 42 -10.69 -10.77 7.79
C LYS A 42 -11.30 -9.37 7.81
N TRP A 43 -10.50 -8.31 7.86
CA TRP A 43 -10.98 -6.95 8.14
C TRP A 43 -10.70 -5.92 7.04
N GLY A 44 -9.69 -6.13 6.20
CA GLY A 44 -9.26 -5.21 5.15
C GLY A 44 -9.63 -5.65 3.74
N GLY A 45 -9.64 -6.96 3.47
CA GLY A 45 -9.95 -7.54 2.16
C GLY A 45 -8.91 -8.57 1.72
N PRO A 46 -9.09 -9.22 0.56
CA PRO A 46 -8.20 -10.26 0.09
C PRO A 46 -6.75 -9.78 -0.02
N VAL A 47 -5.83 -10.49 0.63
CA VAL A 47 -4.41 -10.16 0.61
C VAL A 47 -3.75 -10.84 -0.60
N GLU A 48 -2.89 -10.11 -1.29
CA GLU A 48 -2.04 -10.61 -2.36
C GLU A 48 -0.65 -10.98 -1.83
N ASP A 49 -0.03 -10.10 -1.04
CA ASP A 49 1.26 -10.36 -0.42
C ASP A 49 1.45 -9.61 0.90
N VAL A 50 2.37 -10.14 1.71
CA VAL A 50 2.84 -9.56 2.97
C VAL A 50 4.36 -9.62 2.99
N ILE A 51 4.98 -8.44 3.06
CA ILE A 51 6.43 -8.28 3.17
C ILE A 51 6.75 -7.74 4.57
N THR A 52 7.32 -8.58 5.43
CA THR A 52 7.75 -8.16 6.78
C THR A 52 9.12 -7.51 6.74
N ILE A 53 9.32 -6.46 7.53
CA ILE A 53 10.56 -5.70 7.68
C ILE A 53 10.93 -5.66 9.17
N PRO A 54 11.52 -6.75 9.72
CA PRO A 54 11.75 -6.87 11.16
C PRO A 54 12.63 -5.77 11.76
N SER A 55 13.62 -5.28 11.00
CA SER A 55 14.50 -4.18 11.42
C SER A 55 13.76 -2.87 11.69
N GLU A 56 12.56 -2.71 11.13
CA GLU A 56 11.73 -1.51 11.25
C GLU A 56 10.46 -1.75 12.07
N GLN A 57 10.26 -2.95 12.63
CA GLN A 57 9.00 -3.36 13.27
C GLN A 57 7.79 -3.05 12.36
N ALA A 58 7.93 -3.37 11.07
CA ALA A 58 6.96 -2.99 10.06
C ALA A 58 6.65 -4.14 9.09
N ALA A 59 5.53 -4.02 8.37
CA ALA A 59 5.20 -4.87 7.23
C ALA A 59 4.47 -4.05 6.17
N ILE A 60 4.64 -4.45 4.90
CA ILE A 60 3.84 -3.96 3.78
C ILE A 60 2.82 -5.03 3.45
N ILE A 61 1.54 -4.65 3.46
CA ILE A 61 0.41 -5.49 3.06
C ILE A 61 -0.06 -4.99 1.70
N THR A 62 -0.13 -5.90 0.73
CA THR A 62 -0.69 -5.64 -0.60
C THR A 62 -2.00 -6.39 -0.70
N PHE A 63 -3.08 -5.69 -1.04
CA PHE A 63 -4.39 -6.26 -1.30
C PHE A 63 -4.56 -6.56 -2.77
N LYS A 64 -5.38 -7.57 -3.09
CA LYS A 64 -5.80 -7.81 -4.47
C LYS A 64 -6.63 -6.63 -4.96
N GLU A 65 -6.46 -6.25 -6.22
CA GLU A 65 -7.36 -5.28 -6.86
C GLU A 65 -8.79 -5.84 -6.82
N GLU A 66 -9.75 -5.00 -6.41
CA GLU A 66 -11.17 -5.30 -6.60
C GLU A 66 -11.46 -5.26 -8.10
N GLU A 67 -12.03 -6.35 -8.65
CA GLU A 67 -12.55 -6.39 -10.04
C GLU A 67 -13.64 -5.33 -10.28
#